data_AF-A0A093W8G0-F1
#
_entry.id   AF-A0A093W8G0-F1
#
_cell.length_a   1.000
_cell.length_b   1.000
_cell.length_c   1.000
_cell.angle_alpha   90.00
_cell.angle_beta   90.00
_cell.angle_gamma   90.00
#
_symmetry.space_group_name_H-M   'P 1'
#
loop_
_entity.id
_entity.type
_entity.pdbx_description
1 polymer ?
#
loop_
_entity_poly.entity_id
_entity_poly.type
_entity_poly.pdbx_seq_one_letter_code
_entity_poly.pdbx_strand_id
1 'polypeptide(L)' 'MYQDYSEFEKFYRSDLGKSLKYLVSSKLKKYINVYEKEIVGFVGYGNPYLDLIPKKIIEYLIFHLKKSV' A
#
# COMPACT_ATOMS: atom_id res chain seq x y z
N MET A 1 12.69 -10.72 6.35
CA MET A 1 11.24 -10.37 6.39
C MET A 1 10.95 -9.07 7.11
N TYR A 2 11.19 -8.92 8.42
CA TYR A 2 10.92 -7.66 9.12
C TYR A 2 11.92 -6.55 8.75
N GLN A 3 13.20 -6.90 8.58
CA GLN A 3 14.22 -5.98 8.08
C GLN A 3 13.89 -5.49 6.67
N ASP A 4 13.57 -6.40 5.74
CA ASP A 4 13.13 -6.04 4.38
C ASP A 4 11.92 -5.10 4.39
N TYR A 5 10.95 -5.32 5.28
CA TYR A 5 9.82 -4.42 5.48
C TYR A 5 10.24 -3.05 6.03
N SER A 6 11.14 -3.01 7.02
CA SER A 6 11.64 -1.76 7.59
C SER A 6 12.45 -0.95 6.56
N GLU A 7 13.30 -1.60 5.78
CA GLU A 7 14.08 -0.97 4.71
C GLU A 7 13.18 -0.47 3.59
N PHE A 8 12.19 -1.27 3.20
CA PHE A 8 11.17 -0.86 2.24
C PHE A 8 10.41 0.39 2.72
N GLU A 9 9.94 0.39 3.97
CA GLU A 9 9.20 1.52 4.51
C GLU A 9 10.08 2.77 4.63
N LYS A 10 11.36 2.60 5.01
CA LYS A 10 12.36 3.68 5.02
C LYS A 10 12.61 4.25 3.61
N PHE A 11 12.71 3.39 2.59
CA PHE A 11 12.90 3.83 1.21
C PHE A 11 11.76 4.77 0.77
N TYR A 12 10.51 4.43 1.06
CA TYR A 12 9.35 5.27 0.71
C TYR A 12 9.26 6.59 1.48
N ARG A 13 10.07 6.79 2.53
CA ARG A 13 10.22 8.09 3.22
C ARG A 13 11.27 9.00 2.57
N SER A 14 12.17 8.46 1.73
CA SER A 14 13.12 9.25 0.93
C SER A 14 12.43 10.02 -0.20
N ASP A 15 13.06 11.06 -0.73
CA ASP A 15 12.48 11.85 -1.81
C ASP A 15 12.33 11.05 -3.13
N LEU A 16 13.25 10.13 -3.39
CA LEU A 16 13.13 9.19 -4.50
C LEU A 16 11.93 8.26 -4.29
N GLY A 17 11.77 7.72 -3.08
CA GLY A 17 10.65 6.85 -2.73
C GLY A 17 9.30 7.56 -2.82
N LYS A 18 9.21 8.82 -2.38
CA LYS A 18 8.01 9.66 -2.56
C LYS A 18 7.70 9.91 -4.03
N SER A 19 8.71 10.19 -4.84
CA SER A 19 8.55 10.42 -6.28
C SER A 19 8.07 9.16 -7.00
N LEU A 20 8.64 7.99 -6.66
CA LEU A 20 8.20 6.70 -7.17
C LEU A 20 6.76 6.39 -6.73
N LYS A 21 6.44 6.60 -5.45
CA LYS A 21 5.08 6.46 -4.93
C LYS A 21 4.11 7.30 -5.75
N TYR A 22 4.40 8.58 -5.96
CA TYR A 22 3.54 9.45 -6.74
C TYR A 22 3.31 8.93 -8.17
N LEU A 23 4.38 8.50 -8.85
CA LEU A 23 4.30 7.91 -10.19
C LEU A 23 3.39 6.67 -10.19
N VAL A 24 3.63 5.72 -9.29
CA VAL A 24 2.85 4.47 -9.20
C VAL A 24 1.39 4.78 -8.84
N SER A 25 1.17 5.64 -7.84
CA SER A 25 -0.16 6.10 -7.41
C SER A 25 -0.97 6.70 -8.56
N SER A 26 -0.36 7.55 -9.39
CA SER A 26 -1.04 8.15 -10.55
C SER A 26 -1.50 7.09 -11.56
N LYS A 27 -0.73 6.01 -11.73
CA LYS A 27 -1.08 4.88 -12.60
C LYS A 27 -2.12 3.96 -11.97
N LEU A 28 -2.09 3.79 -10.64
CA LEU A 28 -3.02 2.93 -9.92
C LEU A 28 -4.39 3.58 -9.70
N LYS A 29 -4.46 4.90 -9.54
CA LYS A 29 -5.71 5.63 -9.26
C LYS A 29 -6.81 5.36 -10.29
N LYS A 30 -6.46 5.14 -11.56
CA LYS A 30 -7.42 4.77 -12.62
C LYS A 30 -8.01 3.35 -12.50
N TYR A 31 -7.37 2.48 -11.73
CA TYR A 31 -7.77 1.08 -11.53
C TYR A 31 -8.41 0.84 -10.16
N ILE A 32 -8.26 1.78 -9.22
CA ILE A 32 -8.85 1.71 -7.89
C ILE A 32 -10.21 2.41 -7.95
N ASN A 33 -11.24 1.68 -8.39
CA ASN A 33 -12.64 2.05 -8.19
C ASN A 33 -13.17 1.22 -7.02
N VAL A 34 -13.31 1.85 -5.86
CA VAL A 34 -13.84 1.21 -4.65
C VAL A 34 -15.21 1.80 -4.38
N TYR A 35 -16.24 0.96 -4.41
CA TYR A 35 -17.60 1.37 -4.09
C TYR A 35 -17.78 1.52 -2.57
N GLU A 36 -18.81 2.27 -2.16
CA GLU A 36 -19.10 2.44 -0.73
C GLU A 36 -19.34 1.07 -0.07
N LYS A 37 -18.63 0.80 1.05
CA LYS A 37 -18.66 -0.44 1.85
C LYS A 37 -17.90 -1.65 1.30
N GLU A 38 -17.07 -1.50 0.27
CA GLU A 38 -16.17 -2.58 -0.15
C GLU A 38 -14.93 -2.67 0.76
N ILE A 39 -14.58 -3.90 1.15
CA ILE A 39 -13.37 -4.18 1.94
C ILE A 39 -12.19 -4.27 0.99
N VAL A 40 -11.16 -3.46 1.23
CA VAL A 40 -9.93 -3.49 0.45
C VAL A 40 -8.81 -4.09 1.29
N GLY A 41 -8.31 -5.24 0.85
CA GLY A 41 -7.14 -5.90 1.43
C GLY A 41 -5.87 -5.57 0.66
N PHE A 42 -4.75 -5.41 1.37
CA PHE A 42 -3.44 -5.33 0.75
C PHE A 42 -2.64 -6.57 1.11
N VAL A 43 -1.99 -7.15 0.10
CA VAL A 43 -1.09 -8.28 0.27
C VAL A 43 0.34 -7.78 0.15
N GLY A 44 1.17 -8.07 1.16
CA GLY A 44 2.59 -7.72 1.16
C GLY A 44 2.86 -6.21 1.37
N TYR A 45 3.59 -5.59 0.45
CA TYR A 45 4.18 -4.25 0.59
C TYR A 45 3.25 -3.09 0.19
N GLY A 46 1.93 -3.24 0.33
CA GLY A 46 0.94 -2.24 -0.08
C GLY A 46 0.83 -1.00 0.83
N ASN A 47 1.49 -1.03 2.01
CA ASN A 47 1.36 0.00 3.05
C ASN A 47 1.59 1.47 2.56
N PRO A 48 2.54 1.76 1.66
CA PRO A 48 2.76 3.12 1.17
C PRO A 48 1.58 3.69 0.39
N TYR A 49 0.65 2.87 -0.08
CA TYR A 49 -0.44 3.25 -0.98
C TYR A 49 -1.81 3.27 -0.29
N LEU A 50 -1.87 3.05 1.03
CA LEU A 50 -3.13 3.09 1.79
C LEU A 50 -3.85 4.43 1.67
N ASP A 51 -3.10 5.52 1.48
CA ASP A 51 -3.64 6.86 1.30
C ASP A 51 -4.39 7.07 -0.03
N LEU A 52 -4.31 6.12 -0.96
CA LEU A 52 -5.13 6.11 -2.17
C LEU A 52 -6.57 5.66 -1.90
N ILE A 53 -6.84 5.04 -0.75
CA ILE A 53 -8.18 4.58 -0.40
C ILE A 53 -8.96 5.72 0.29
N PRO A 54 -10.20 5.98 -0.14
CA PRO A 54 -11.07 6.95 0.53
C PRO A 54 -11.28 6.60 2.02
N LYS A 55 -11.03 7.56 2.92
CA LYS A 55 -11.19 7.40 4.38
C LYS A 55 -12.58 6.91 4.83
N LYS A 56 -13.62 7.12 4.02
CA LYS A 56 -15.00 6.69 4.31
C LYS A 56 -15.21 5.17 4.29
N ILE A 57 -14.20 4.38 3.90
CA ILE A 57 -14.37 2.98 3.49
C ILE A 57 -13.86 1.95 4.53
N ILE A 58 -13.19 2.36 5.61
CA ILE A 58 -12.05 1.56 6.03
C ILE A 58 -12.32 0.55 7.19
N GLU A 59 -12.54 -0.71 6.81
CA GLU A 59 -11.86 -1.87 7.42
C GLU A 59 -10.73 -2.32 6.48
N TYR A 60 -9.49 -2.39 6.96
CA TYR A 60 -8.32 -2.77 6.17
C TYR A 60 -7.69 -4.02 6.75
N LEU A 61 -7.48 -5.01 5.88
CA LEU A 61 -6.75 -6.23 6.22
C LEU A 61 -5.40 -6.21 5.51
N ILE A 62 -4.33 -6.06 6.30
CA ILE A 62 -2.96 -6.20 5.81
C ILE A 62 -2.56 -7.66 5.99
N PHE A 63 -2.45 -8.39 4.89
CA PHE A 63 -1.97 -9.76 4.90
C PHE A 63 -0.45 -9.76 4.65
N HIS A 64 0.30 -10.01 5.73
CA HIS A 64 1.72 -10.34 5.60
C HIS A 64 1.83 -11.82 5.24
N LEU A 65 2.22 -12.11 3.99
CA LEU A 65 2.56 -13.47 3.58
C LEU A 65 3.77 -13.94 4.39
N LYS A 66 3.52 -14.69 5.46
CA LYS A 66 4.55 -15.44 6.17
C LYS A 66 4.92 -16.60 5.25
N LYS A 67 6.12 -16.57 4.69
CA LYS A 67 6.68 -17.70 3.96
C LYS A 67 7.00 -18.74 5.02
N SER A 68 6.16 -19.77 5.14
CA SER A 68 6.52 -20.97 5.90
C SER A 68 7.73 -21.58 5.20
N VAL A 69 8.89 -21.50 5.86
CA VAL A 69 10.09 -22.28 5.53
C VAL A 69 10.04 -23.54 6.36
#